data_AF-A0AAD4LYN3-F1
#
_entry.id   AF-A0AAD4LYN3-F1
#
_cell.length_a   1.000
_cell.length_b   1.000
_cell.length_c   1.000
_cell.angle_alpha   90.00
_cell.angle_beta   90.00
_cell.angle_gamma   90.00
#
_symmetry.space_group_name_H-M   'P 1'
#
loop_
_entity.id
_entity.type
_entity.pdbx_description
1 polymer ?
#
loop_
_entity_poly.entity_id
_entity_poly.type
_entity_poly.pdbx_seq_one_letter_code
_entity_poly.pdbx_strand_id
1 'polypeptide(L)'
;KVWKLYESEADKHDIELAETWKGETDAMLIFVRETATGLFSAVVSAFIIETYKTLLPDTGSATVALLTQLVAQSSGSSASSPSAVSASAASTTAIRINILMFLSLFLSLTCALMSTLIQQWTREYLQYSRLSAPPHKRGRVRAYLFQGLTKFQMRRVVESIPVLLHLSVFIFFFAFGEFLHTVNHTVGFAARCCIIVLLSAYSILSVL
;
A
#
# COMPACT_ATOMS: atom_id res chain seq x y z
N LYS A 1 9.58 -39.07 -31.74
CA LYS A 1 10.75 -38.15 -31.72
C LYS A 1 10.33 -36.71 -31.47
N VAL A 2 9.36 -36.17 -32.22
CA VAL A 2 8.82 -34.79 -32.05
C VAL A 2 8.34 -34.50 -30.63
N TRP A 3 7.60 -35.42 -29.99
CA TRP A 3 7.10 -35.23 -28.62
C TRP A 3 8.20 -35.02 -27.57
N LYS A 4 9.29 -35.79 -27.65
CA LYS A 4 10.43 -35.63 -26.72
C LYS A 4 11.18 -34.31 -26.94
N LEU A 5 11.26 -33.85 -28.19
CA LEU A 5 11.89 -32.58 -28.54
C LEU A 5 11.05 -31.40 -28.03
N TYR A 6 9.73 -31.45 -28.26
CA TYR A 6 8.77 -30.47 -27.75
C TYR A 6 8.80 -30.40 -26.21
N GLU A 7 8.78 -31.55 -25.53
CA GLU A 7 8.81 -31.59 -24.06
C GLU A 7 10.10 -31.00 -23.49
N SER A 8 11.25 -31.22 -24.14
CA SER A 8 12.53 -30.65 -23.71
C SER A 8 12.57 -29.14 -23.90
N GLU A 9 12.03 -28.64 -25.02
CA GLU A 9 12.09 -27.22 -25.34
C GLU A 9 11.11 -26.40 -24.50
N ALA A 10 9.90 -26.94 -24.27
CA ALA A 10 8.93 -26.34 -23.36
C ALA A 10 9.46 -26.33 -21.92
N ASP A 11 10.19 -27.38 -21.47
CA ASP A 11 10.75 -27.42 -20.10
C ASP A 11 11.76 -26.30 -19.90
N LYS A 12 12.66 -26.09 -20.87
CA LYS A 12 13.63 -24.99 -20.80
C LYS A 12 12.94 -23.64 -20.73
N HIS A 13 11.95 -23.41 -21.60
CA HIS A 13 11.23 -22.15 -21.64
C HIS A 13 10.47 -21.87 -20.33
N ASP A 14 9.77 -22.86 -19.79
CA ASP A 14 9.02 -22.68 -18.54
C ASP A 14 9.97 -22.48 -17.33
N ILE A 15 11.14 -23.14 -17.32
CA ILE A 15 12.16 -22.96 -16.28
C ILE A 15 12.79 -21.57 -16.37
N GLU A 16 13.18 -21.10 -17.55
CA GLU A 16 13.74 -19.76 -17.75
C GLU A 16 12.76 -18.67 -17.32
N LEU A 17 11.48 -18.82 -17.68
CA LEU A 17 10.43 -17.87 -17.29
C LEU A 17 10.22 -17.87 -15.77
N ALA A 18 10.19 -19.05 -15.15
CA ALA A 18 10.06 -19.18 -13.70
C ALA A 18 11.27 -18.63 -12.95
N GLU A 19 12.50 -18.84 -13.45
CA GLU A 19 13.71 -18.28 -12.84
C GLU A 19 13.76 -16.76 -12.98
N THR A 20 13.29 -16.20 -14.10
CA THR A 20 13.15 -14.75 -14.31
C THR A 20 12.17 -14.15 -13.30
N TRP A 21 10.94 -14.69 -13.22
CA TRP A 21 9.95 -14.21 -12.24
C TRP A 21 10.41 -14.41 -10.81
N LYS A 22 11.13 -15.50 -10.53
CA LYS A 22 11.76 -15.70 -9.23
C LYS A 22 12.70 -14.56 -8.92
N GLY A 23 13.63 -14.23 -9.83
CA GLY A 23 14.61 -13.17 -9.64
C GLY A 23 13.96 -11.81 -9.40
N GLU A 24 12.97 -11.43 -10.22
CA GLU A 24 12.22 -10.18 -10.06
C GLU A 24 11.49 -10.12 -8.72
N THR A 25 10.80 -11.21 -8.35
CA THR A 25 10.04 -11.29 -7.10
C THR A 25 10.96 -11.36 -5.88
N ASP A 26 12.13 -12.01 -5.98
CA ASP A 26 13.10 -12.13 -4.89
C ASP A 26 13.81 -10.80 -4.63
N ALA A 27 14.20 -10.07 -5.70
CA ALA A 27 14.71 -8.71 -5.58
C ALA A 27 13.67 -7.77 -4.94
N MET A 28 12.42 -7.86 -5.38
CA MET A 28 11.32 -7.11 -4.79
C MET A 28 11.06 -7.52 -3.33
N LEU A 29 11.12 -8.82 -3.01
CA LEU A 29 10.94 -9.31 -1.64
C LEU A 29 12.09 -8.95 -0.72
N ILE A 30 13.32 -8.91 -1.19
CA ILE A 30 14.46 -8.41 -0.41
C ILE A 30 14.21 -6.95 -0.06
N PHE A 31 13.80 -6.12 -1.03
CA PHE A 31 13.43 -4.73 -0.78
C PHE A 31 12.25 -4.60 0.21
N VAL A 32 11.20 -5.39 0.03
CA VAL A 32 9.99 -5.44 0.88
C VAL A 32 10.29 -5.96 2.29
N ARG A 33 11.08 -7.02 2.42
CA ARG A 33 11.32 -7.78 3.67
C ARG A 33 12.41 -7.17 4.53
N GLU A 34 13.49 -6.66 3.93
CA GLU A 34 14.65 -6.20 4.70
C GLU A 34 14.41 -4.82 5.32
N THR A 35 13.60 -3.95 4.72
CA THR A 35 13.37 -2.60 5.29
C THR A 35 12.10 -1.90 4.80
N ALA A 36 11.73 -1.98 3.50
CA ALA A 36 10.82 -1.00 2.93
C ALA A 36 9.35 -1.17 3.35
N THR A 37 8.81 -2.38 3.38
CA THR A 37 7.36 -2.57 3.66
C THR A 37 7.06 -2.53 5.15
N GLY A 38 7.96 -3.05 5.98
CA GLY A 38 7.88 -2.89 7.42
C GLY A 38 7.98 -1.42 7.82
N LEU A 39 8.95 -0.68 7.28
CA LEU A 39 9.12 0.75 7.56
C LEU A 39 7.94 1.56 7.03
N PHE A 40 7.51 1.33 5.79
CA PHE A 40 6.37 2.04 5.20
C PHE A 40 5.10 1.76 6.01
N SER A 41 4.79 0.50 6.33
CA SER A 41 3.63 0.16 7.15
C SER A 41 3.72 0.74 8.56
N ALA A 42 4.91 0.81 9.17
CA ALA A 42 5.12 1.40 10.48
C ALA A 42 4.91 2.92 10.46
N VAL A 43 5.49 3.61 9.48
CA VAL A 43 5.32 5.05 9.28
C VAL A 43 3.85 5.38 9.02
N VAL A 44 3.19 4.66 8.11
CA VAL A 44 1.75 4.84 7.83
C VAL A 44 0.92 4.56 9.08
N SER A 45 1.21 3.49 9.84
CA SER A 45 0.51 3.17 11.09
C SER A 45 0.68 4.26 12.14
N ALA A 46 1.88 4.81 12.29
CA ALA A 46 2.16 5.91 13.22
C ALA A 46 1.34 7.15 12.86
N PHE A 47 1.26 7.49 11.57
CA PHE A 47 0.42 8.59 11.10
C PHE A 47 -1.07 8.30 11.25
N ILE A 48 -1.52 7.07 10.99
CA ILE A 48 -2.91 6.65 11.23
C ILE A 48 -3.29 6.86 12.69
N ILE A 49 -2.45 6.48 13.65
CA ILE A 49 -2.70 6.69 15.08
C ILE A 49 -2.90 8.19 15.38
N GLU A 50 -2.14 9.06 14.72
CA GLU A 50 -2.23 10.51 14.92
C GLU A 50 -3.44 11.13 14.19
N THR A 51 -3.72 10.73 12.95
CA THR A 51 -4.91 11.19 12.20
C THR A 51 -6.21 10.60 12.73
N TYR A 52 -6.16 9.49 13.46
CA TYR A 52 -7.31 8.91 14.12
C TYR A 52 -7.80 9.80 15.28
N LYS A 53 -6.86 10.44 16.00
CA LYS A 53 -7.21 11.41 17.05
C LYS A 53 -7.97 12.62 16.50
N THR A 54 -7.70 13.03 15.25
CA THR A 54 -8.42 14.11 14.57
C THR A 54 -9.80 13.69 14.05
N LEU A 55 -10.14 12.39 14.06
CA LEU A 55 -11.52 11.92 13.85
C LEU A 55 -12.34 11.97 15.14
N LEU A 56 -11.70 11.91 16.31
CA LEU A 56 -12.41 12.03 17.57
C LEU A 56 -12.83 13.49 17.77
N PRO A 57 -14.06 13.74 18.25
CA PRO A 57 -14.49 15.08 18.60
C PRO A 57 -13.55 15.63 19.69
N ASP A 58 -12.97 16.81 19.43
CA ASP A 58 -12.06 17.48 20.35
C ASP A 58 -12.80 17.85 21.65
N THR A 59 -12.66 17.00 22.66
CA THR A 59 -13.17 17.25 24.01
C THR A 59 -12.50 18.46 24.63
N GLY A 60 -11.32 18.87 24.16
CA GLY A 60 -10.62 20.09 24.56
C GLY A 60 -11.38 21.34 24.13
N SER A 61 -11.74 21.45 22.84
CA SER A 61 -12.60 22.50 22.30
C SER A 61 -13.94 22.62 23.04
N ALA A 62 -14.60 21.50 23.34
CA ALA A 62 -15.85 21.52 24.11
C ALA A 62 -15.64 22.03 25.55
N THR A 63 -14.55 21.61 26.20
CA THR A 63 -14.22 22.05 27.56
C THR A 63 -13.81 23.52 27.59
N VAL A 64 -13.05 24.00 26.59
CA VAL A 64 -12.68 25.41 26.44
C VAL A 64 -13.92 26.25 26.14
N ALA A 65 -14.82 25.81 25.26
CA ALA A 65 -16.09 26.49 25.00
C ALA A 65 -16.95 26.59 26.28
N LEU A 66 -17.06 25.50 27.03
CA LEU A 66 -17.75 25.48 28.33
C LEU A 66 -17.06 26.38 29.36
N LEU A 67 -15.72 26.39 29.45
CA LEU A 67 -14.95 27.25 30.35
C LEU A 67 -15.12 28.73 29.99
N THR A 68 -15.03 29.07 28.71
CA THR A 68 -15.24 30.45 28.23
C THR A 68 -16.66 30.92 28.55
N GLN A 69 -17.65 30.02 28.41
CA GLN A 69 -19.04 30.30 28.76
C GLN A 69 -19.24 30.44 30.28
N LEU A 70 -18.54 29.63 31.09
CA LEU A 70 -18.59 29.70 32.55
C LEU A 70 -17.95 31.00 33.06
N VAL A 71 -16.85 31.45 32.44
CA VAL A 71 -16.23 32.76 32.70
C VAL A 71 -17.12 33.91 32.23
N ALA A 72 -17.82 33.79 31.10
CA ALA A 72 -18.76 34.82 30.64
C ALA A 72 -19.98 34.98 31.56
N GLN A 73 -20.50 33.85 32.08
CA GLN A 73 -21.59 33.87 33.06
C GLN A 73 -21.14 34.39 34.43
N SER A 74 -19.93 34.06 34.90
CA SER A 74 -19.42 34.59 36.16
C SER A 74 -19.10 36.09 36.10
N SER A 75 -18.88 36.63 34.89
CA SER A 75 -18.60 38.06 34.65
C SER A 75 -19.85 38.94 34.48
N GLY A 76 -21.05 38.40 34.74
CA GLY A 76 -22.31 39.17 34.73
C GLY A 76 -22.84 39.56 33.34
N SER A 77 -22.27 38.99 32.27
CA SER A 77 -22.82 39.13 30.92
C SER A 77 -23.96 38.13 30.75
N SER A 78 -25.17 38.60 30.44
CA SER A 78 -26.34 37.75 30.17
C SER A 78 -26.04 36.81 29.00
N ALA A 79 -25.54 35.62 29.29
CA ALA A 79 -25.21 34.63 28.28
C ALA A 79 -26.51 34.13 27.64
N SER A 80 -26.67 34.39 26.34
CA SER A 80 -27.70 33.79 25.50
C SER A 80 -27.68 32.26 25.66
N SER A 81 -28.89 31.68 25.69
CA SER A 81 -29.25 30.24 25.79
C SER A 81 -28.22 29.26 25.20
N PRO A 82 -28.08 28.03 25.75
CA PRO A 82 -27.05 27.10 25.33
C PRO A 82 -27.30 26.73 23.87
N SER A 83 -26.51 27.29 22.95
CA SER A 83 -26.29 26.61 21.68
C SER A 83 -25.71 25.27 22.07
N ALA A 84 -26.49 24.21 21.84
CA ALA A 84 -25.99 22.85 21.92
C ALA A 84 -24.63 22.87 21.26
N VAL A 85 -23.58 22.56 22.02
CA VAL A 85 -22.25 22.33 21.47
C VAL A 85 -22.46 21.14 20.55
N SER A 86 -22.85 21.39 19.30
CA SER A 86 -22.88 20.39 18.26
C SER A 86 -21.45 19.89 18.25
N ALA A 87 -21.25 18.69 18.77
CA ALA A 87 -19.99 17.97 18.66
C ALA A 87 -19.62 18.10 17.19
N SER A 88 -18.63 18.95 16.90
CA SER A 88 -18.36 19.37 15.53
C SER A 88 -18.08 18.09 14.77
N ALA A 89 -18.98 17.75 13.85
CA ALA A 89 -18.87 16.53 13.06
C ALA A 89 -17.48 16.53 12.45
N ALA A 90 -16.79 15.40 12.54
CA ALA A 90 -15.42 15.27 12.04
C ALA A 90 -15.34 15.88 10.63
N SER A 91 -14.42 16.83 10.45
CA SER A 91 -14.29 17.57 9.19
C SER A 91 -14.21 16.58 8.03
N THR A 92 -14.99 16.81 6.96
CA THR A 92 -14.99 15.95 5.75
C THR A 92 -13.57 15.70 5.23
N THR A 93 -12.66 16.66 5.43
CA THR A 93 -11.23 16.55 5.12
C THR A 93 -10.51 15.50 5.97
N ALA A 94 -10.78 15.42 7.28
CA ALA A 94 -10.16 14.44 8.18
C ALA A 94 -10.57 13.00 7.81
N ILE A 95 -11.84 12.80 7.44
CA ILE A 95 -12.36 11.50 6.97
C ILE A 95 -11.63 11.08 5.68
N ARG A 96 -11.49 12.01 4.71
CA ARG A 96 -10.78 11.72 3.44
C ARG A 96 -9.32 11.34 3.67
N ILE A 97 -8.60 12.08 4.51
CA ILE A 97 -7.20 11.79 4.84
C ILE A 97 -7.04 10.39 5.41
N ASN A 98 -7.91 10.01 6.36
CA ASN A 98 -7.84 8.68 6.98
C ASN A 98 -8.17 7.57 5.97
N ILE A 99 -9.21 7.74 5.14
CA ILE A 99 -9.52 6.76 4.08
C ILE A 99 -8.32 6.55 3.16
N LEU A 100 -7.68 7.64 2.71
CA LEU A 100 -6.52 7.56 1.82
C LEU A 100 -5.31 6.90 2.52
N MET A 101 -5.07 7.22 3.79
CA MET A 101 -4.03 6.58 4.61
C MET A 101 -4.27 5.08 4.74
N PHE A 102 -5.47 4.64 5.12
CA PHE A 102 -5.82 3.22 5.19
C PHE A 102 -5.71 2.52 3.83
N LEU A 103 -6.15 3.17 2.74
CA LEU A 103 -6.05 2.63 1.39
C LEU A 103 -4.59 2.42 0.98
N SER A 104 -3.72 3.37 1.28
CA SER A 104 -2.28 3.24 1.02
C SER A 104 -1.67 2.03 1.74
N LEU A 105 -2.02 1.84 3.02
CA LEU A 105 -1.56 0.70 3.81
C LEU A 105 -2.06 -0.61 3.22
N PHE A 106 -3.36 -0.70 2.91
CA PHE A 106 -3.97 -1.90 2.36
C PHE A 106 -3.35 -2.32 1.02
N LEU A 107 -3.08 -1.34 0.13
CA LEU A 107 -2.41 -1.60 -1.14
C LEU A 107 -0.98 -2.11 -0.94
N SER A 108 -0.23 -1.56 0.02
CA SER A 108 1.12 -2.04 0.32
C SER A 108 1.14 -3.47 0.88
N LEU A 109 0.16 -3.80 1.71
CA LEU A 109 0.02 -5.14 2.29
C LEU A 109 -0.40 -6.15 1.21
N THR A 110 -1.33 -5.76 0.34
CA THR A 110 -1.73 -6.57 -0.81
C THR A 110 -0.54 -6.83 -1.73
N CYS A 111 0.27 -5.82 -2.02
CA CYS A 111 1.52 -5.96 -2.78
C CYS A 111 2.46 -7.01 -2.14
N ALA A 112 2.67 -6.94 -0.83
CA ALA A 112 3.50 -7.90 -0.11
C ALA A 112 2.93 -9.33 -0.17
N LEU A 113 1.62 -9.49 0.02
CA LEU A 113 0.94 -10.79 -0.08
C LEU A 113 1.01 -11.39 -1.49
N MET A 114 0.84 -10.57 -2.52
CA MET A 114 0.96 -11.03 -3.92
C MET A 114 2.40 -11.46 -4.23
N SER A 115 3.39 -10.70 -3.75
CA SER A 115 4.79 -11.03 -3.91
C SER A 115 5.15 -12.36 -3.22
N THR A 116 4.67 -12.61 -1.99
CA THR A 116 4.92 -13.88 -1.29
C THR A 116 4.25 -15.06 -1.98
N LEU A 117 3.02 -14.88 -2.50
CA LEU A 117 2.29 -15.92 -3.22
C LEU A 117 3.03 -16.36 -4.50
N ILE A 118 3.54 -15.40 -5.29
CA ILE A 118 4.35 -15.70 -6.47
C ILE A 118 5.63 -16.43 -6.06
N GLN A 119 6.30 -15.97 -5.00
CA GLN A 119 7.55 -16.59 -4.55
C GLN A 119 7.33 -18.05 -4.08
N GLN A 120 6.21 -18.33 -3.42
CA GLN A 120 5.80 -19.69 -3.04
C GLN A 120 5.55 -20.55 -4.27
N TRP A 121 4.72 -20.05 -5.19
CA TRP A 121 4.38 -20.74 -6.43
C TRP A 121 5.63 -21.07 -7.28
N THR A 122 6.53 -20.10 -7.45
CA THR A 122 7.75 -20.26 -8.24
C THR A 122 8.73 -21.25 -7.59
N ARG A 123 8.78 -21.30 -6.25
CA ARG A 123 9.59 -22.29 -5.53
C ARG A 123 9.05 -23.70 -5.68
N GLU A 124 7.75 -23.88 -5.50
CA GLU A 124 7.11 -25.18 -5.72
C GLU A 124 7.33 -25.64 -7.18
N TYR A 125 7.11 -24.74 -8.14
CA TYR A 125 7.34 -25.00 -9.56
C TYR A 125 8.76 -25.50 -9.84
N LEU A 126 9.77 -24.77 -9.36
CA LEU A 126 11.17 -25.11 -9.58
C LEU A 126 11.58 -26.40 -8.87
N GLN A 127 11.00 -26.68 -7.70
CA GLN A 127 11.23 -27.93 -6.98
C GLN A 127 10.64 -29.12 -7.75
N TYR A 128 9.44 -28.98 -8.32
CA TYR A 128 8.81 -30.02 -9.13
C TYR A 128 9.49 -30.23 -10.48
N SER A 129 10.09 -29.19 -11.10
CA SER A 129 10.82 -29.32 -12.36
C SER A 129 12.21 -29.95 -12.17
N ARG A 130 12.88 -29.67 -11.04
CA ARG A 130 14.21 -30.21 -10.71
C ARG A 130 14.19 -31.65 -10.18
N LEU A 131 13.14 -32.05 -9.45
CA LEU A 131 12.95 -33.46 -9.10
C LEU A 131 12.35 -34.20 -10.29
N SER A 132 13.10 -35.10 -10.92
CA SER A 132 12.64 -36.01 -12.00
C SER A 132 11.36 -36.77 -11.65
N ALA A 133 10.21 -36.11 -11.78
CA ALA A 133 8.91 -36.71 -11.54
C ALA A 133 8.52 -37.62 -12.72
N PRO A 134 7.81 -38.74 -12.49
CA PRO A 134 7.36 -39.63 -13.54
C PRO A 134 6.60 -38.87 -14.65
N PRO A 135 6.75 -39.25 -15.94
CA PRO A 135 6.24 -38.49 -17.10
C PRO A 135 4.73 -38.23 -17.06
N HIS A 136 3.94 -39.10 -16.42
CA HIS A 136 2.49 -38.93 -16.28
C HIS A 136 2.09 -37.89 -15.21
N LYS A 137 2.92 -37.66 -14.19
CA LYS A 137 2.69 -36.61 -13.17
C LYS A 137 3.15 -35.23 -13.68
N ARG A 138 4.23 -35.19 -14.48
CA ARG A 138 4.69 -33.99 -15.19
C ARG A 138 3.59 -33.37 -16.06
N GLY A 139 2.87 -34.18 -16.84
CA GLY A 139 1.80 -33.69 -17.72
C GLY A 139 0.62 -33.03 -16.98
N ARG A 140 0.16 -33.60 -15.85
CA ARG A 140 -0.96 -33.04 -15.07
C ARG A 140 -0.59 -31.73 -14.36
N VAL A 141 0.61 -31.68 -13.77
CA VAL A 141 1.11 -30.49 -13.10
C VAL A 141 1.35 -29.38 -14.12
N ARG A 142 1.96 -29.70 -15.26
CA ARG A 142 2.16 -28.75 -16.37
C ARG A 142 0.84 -28.24 -16.95
N ALA A 143 -0.17 -29.11 -17.12
CA ALA A 143 -1.49 -28.68 -17.60
C ALA A 143 -2.20 -27.77 -16.59
N TYR A 144 -2.10 -28.08 -15.29
CA TYR A 144 -2.65 -27.25 -14.22
C TYR A 144 -1.92 -25.89 -14.12
N LEU A 145 -0.60 -25.87 -14.28
CA LEU A 145 0.22 -24.66 -14.30
C LEU A 145 0.00 -23.84 -15.56
N PHE A 146 -0.12 -24.46 -16.73
CA PHE A 146 -0.42 -23.78 -17.98
C PHE A 146 -1.84 -23.20 -17.94
N GLN A 147 -2.82 -23.94 -17.39
CA GLN A 147 -4.13 -23.38 -17.06
C GLN A 147 -4.02 -22.25 -16.04
N GLY A 148 -3.16 -22.34 -15.04
CA GLY A 148 -2.85 -21.27 -14.09
C GLY A 148 -2.31 -20.02 -14.79
N LEU A 149 -1.25 -20.15 -15.59
CA LEU A 149 -0.67 -19.06 -16.40
C LEU A 149 -1.70 -18.43 -17.35
N THR A 150 -2.48 -19.26 -18.03
CA THR A 150 -3.45 -18.80 -19.06
C THR A 150 -4.68 -18.18 -18.41
N LYS A 151 -5.16 -18.72 -17.28
CA LYS A 151 -6.39 -18.29 -16.60
C LYS A 151 -6.16 -17.17 -15.60
N PHE A 152 -5.01 -17.13 -14.92
CA PHE A 152 -4.65 -16.09 -13.95
C PHE A 152 -3.77 -14.97 -14.52
N GLN A 153 -3.28 -15.07 -15.78
CA GLN A 153 -2.34 -14.10 -16.35
C GLN A 153 -1.22 -13.79 -15.34
N MET A 154 -0.54 -14.83 -14.85
CA MET A 154 0.51 -14.70 -13.81
C MET A 154 1.51 -13.59 -14.14
N ARG A 155 1.83 -13.43 -15.43
CA ARG A 155 2.64 -12.33 -15.96
C ARG A 155 2.07 -10.94 -15.66
N ARG A 156 0.77 -10.72 -15.88
CA ARG A 156 0.09 -9.46 -15.55
C ARG A 156 0.06 -9.20 -14.05
N VAL A 157 -0.05 -10.26 -13.25
CA VAL A 157 0.03 -10.16 -11.79
C VAL A 157 1.43 -9.72 -11.36
N VAL A 158 2.49 -10.39 -11.83
CA VAL A 158 3.89 -10.02 -11.54
C VAL A 158 4.17 -8.57 -11.94
N GLU A 159 3.78 -8.18 -13.16
CA GLU A 159 3.94 -6.80 -13.66
C GLU A 159 3.13 -5.77 -12.87
N SER A 160 2.00 -6.17 -12.26
CA SER A 160 1.16 -5.24 -11.48
C SER A 160 1.70 -4.93 -10.10
N ILE A 161 2.53 -5.80 -9.50
CA ILE A 161 2.99 -5.62 -8.12
C ILE A 161 3.78 -4.32 -7.92
N PRO A 162 4.78 -3.98 -8.76
CA PRO A 162 5.47 -2.70 -8.67
C PRO A 162 4.51 -1.51 -8.83
N VAL A 163 3.53 -1.62 -9.73
CA VAL A 163 2.53 -0.56 -9.98
C VAL A 163 1.67 -0.32 -8.73
N LEU A 164 1.21 -1.38 -8.07
CA LEU A 164 0.45 -1.28 -6.82
C LEU A 164 1.28 -0.62 -5.71
N LEU A 165 2.57 -0.95 -5.62
CA LEU A 165 3.48 -0.37 -4.64
C LEU A 165 3.66 1.14 -4.89
N HIS A 166 3.94 1.54 -6.13
CA HIS A 166 4.07 2.95 -6.48
C HIS A 166 2.76 3.70 -6.20
N LEU A 167 1.62 3.14 -6.60
CA LEU A 167 0.32 3.72 -6.35
C LEU A 167 0.06 3.94 -4.85
N SER A 168 0.40 2.96 -4.01
CA SER A 168 0.32 3.08 -2.55
C SER A 168 1.16 4.26 -2.02
N VAL A 169 2.40 4.40 -2.48
CA VAL A 169 3.30 5.49 -2.07
C VAL A 169 2.77 6.86 -2.51
N PHE A 170 2.25 6.98 -3.74
CA PHE A 170 1.64 8.22 -4.22
C PHE A 170 0.42 8.64 -3.40
N ILE A 171 -0.47 7.68 -3.09
CA ILE A 171 -1.64 7.94 -2.24
C ILE A 171 -1.21 8.40 -0.85
N PHE A 172 -0.18 7.76 -0.27
CA PHE A 172 0.36 8.14 1.02
C PHE A 172 0.89 9.58 1.03
N PHE A 173 1.72 9.96 0.05
CA PHE A 173 2.26 11.32 -0.03
C PHE A 173 1.18 12.38 -0.18
N PHE A 174 0.16 12.10 -1.00
CA PHE A 174 -0.98 13.00 -1.15
C PHE A 174 -1.73 13.19 0.17
N ALA A 175 -2.06 12.09 0.87
CA ALA A 175 -2.73 12.14 2.16
C ALA A 175 -1.87 12.81 3.24
N PHE A 176 -0.55 12.62 3.21
CA PHE A 176 0.39 13.25 4.14
C PHE A 176 0.47 14.77 3.92
N GLY A 177 0.50 15.21 2.67
CA GLY A 177 0.48 16.64 2.33
C GLY A 177 -0.82 17.33 2.77
N GLU A 178 -1.96 16.67 2.59
CA GLU A 178 -3.25 17.13 3.12
C GLU A 178 -3.25 17.19 4.65
N PHE A 179 -2.75 16.16 5.32
CA PHE A 179 -2.65 16.14 6.78
C PHE A 179 -1.83 17.32 7.32
N LEU A 180 -0.63 17.54 6.80
CA LEU A 180 0.22 18.66 7.25
C LEU A 180 -0.42 20.02 7.00
N HIS A 181 -1.19 20.16 5.92
CA HIS A 181 -1.93 21.40 5.61
C HIS A 181 -3.03 21.67 6.65
N THR A 182 -3.72 20.63 7.13
CA THR A 182 -4.71 20.79 8.22
C THR A 182 -4.10 21.19 9.56
N VAL A 183 -2.84 20.81 9.82
CA VAL A 183 -2.12 21.17 11.05
C VAL A 183 -1.58 22.60 10.97
N ASN A 184 -0.89 22.93 9.87
CA ASN A 184 -0.36 24.27 9.66
C ASN A 184 -0.17 24.55 8.16
N HIS A 185 -0.76 25.66 7.68
CA HIS A 185 -0.75 26.00 6.25
C HIS A 185 0.67 26.20 5.68
N THR A 186 1.60 26.74 6.47
CA THR A 186 2.99 26.98 6.06
C THR A 186 3.78 25.67 5.97
N VAL A 187 3.63 24.80 6.96
CA VAL A 187 4.29 23.48 6.98
C VAL A 187 3.75 22.60 5.87
N GLY A 188 2.42 22.59 5.66
CA GLY A 188 1.79 21.84 4.59
C GLY A 188 2.25 22.30 3.20
N PHE A 189 2.41 23.60 2.98
CA PHE A 189 2.93 24.12 1.70
C PHE A 189 4.37 23.66 1.45
N ALA A 190 5.25 23.81 2.44
CA ALA A 190 6.64 23.37 2.33
C ALA A 190 6.74 21.85 2.05
N ALA A 191 5.96 21.05 2.76
CA ALA A 191 5.93 19.60 2.57
C ALA A 191 5.41 19.20 1.18
N ARG A 192 4.34 19.84 0.67
CA ARG A 192 3.85 19.60 -0.70
C ARG A 192 4.91 19.95 -1.74
N CYS A 193 5.64 21.06 -1.59
CA CYS A 193 6.73 21.42 -2.50
C CYS A 193 7.84 20.35 -2.48
N CYS A 194 8.29 19.91 -1.31
CA CYS A 194 9.28 18.83 -1.21
C CYS A 194 8.80 17.54 -1.86
N ILE A 195 7.55 17.14 -1.62
CA ILE A 195 6.96 15.95 -2.25
C ILE A 195 6.96 16.08 -3.77
N ILE A 196 6.53 17.23 -4.33
CA ILE A 196 6.51 17.45 -5.79
C ILE A 196 7.93 17.37 -6.39
N VAL A 197 8.92 17.95 -5.73
CA VAL A 197 10.33 17.87 -6.18
C VAL A 197 10.81 16.42 -6.18
N LEU A 198 10.55 15.67 -5.11
CA LEU A 198 10.93 14.26 -5.04
C LEU A 198 10.21 13.40 -6.08
N LEU A 199 8.91 13.62 -6.30
CA LEU A 199 8.13 12.89 -7.30
C LEU A 199 8.58 13.21 -8.73
N SER A 200 8.87 14.48 -9.04
CA SER A 200 9.40 14.85 -10.35
C SER A 200 10.77 14.23 -10.61
N ALA A 201 11.67 14.25 -9.62
CA ALA A 201 12.97 13.58 -9.72
C ALA A 201 12.80 12.07 -9.95
N TYR A 202 11.90 11.42 -9.20
CA TYR A 202 11.58 10.00 -9.37
C TYR A 202 11.04 9.70 -10.77
N SER A 203 10.10 10.50 -11.29
CA SER A 203 9.57 10.33 -12.64
C SER A 203 10.64 10.51 -13.71
N ILE A 204 11.53 11.49 -13.56
CA ILE A 204 12.65 11.68 -14.49
C ILE A 204 13.56 10.46 -14.50
N LEU A 205 13.95 9.96 -13.32
CA LEU A 205 14.77 8.75 -13.18
C LEU A 205 14.09 7.49 -13.73
N SER A 206 12.76 7.39 -13.66
CA SER A 206 12.02 6.24 -14.18
C SER A 206 11.89 6.23 -15.70
N VAL A 207 12.02 7.39 -16.35
CA VAL A 207 11.89 7.57 -17.80
C VAL A 207 13.25 7.49 -18.51
N LEU A 208 14.33 7.82 -17.80
CA LEU A 208 15.72 7.76 -18.28
C LEU A 208 16.26 6.33 -18.33
#